data_AF-A0A931DBS9-F1
#
_entry.id   AF-A0A931DBS9-F1
#
_cell.length_a   1.000
_cell.length_b   1.000
_cell.length_c   1.000
_cell.angle_alpha   90.00
_cell.angle_beta   90.00
_cell.angle_gamma   90.00
#
_symmetry.space_group_name_H-M   'P 1'
#
loop_
_entity.id
_entity.type
_entity.pdbx_description
1 polymer ?
#
loop_
_entity_poly.entity_id
_entity_poly.type
_entity_poly.pdbx_seq_one_letter_code
_entity_poly.pdbx_strand_id
1 'polypeptide(L)'
;MTTGSSFTRVAAVAAGAVLLSGCAAGAPGGGSSSSLATTATASIAPSSSEPSSSEPSSPKSSSGAATTSAPASGSADAPGPSASLPAAEAASVVFPAPGRSDFAAPEAAAQAFATDYAGFSAPRISDFRQGDTRSGEFEVTAAGGRLSTTVLVRQLSDGAWYVLGSVTADIQVTAPEAGSNVSSPVAVSGQARAFEGNVVVQVRDAAGEVLGQQPVTGSGGPDLGPFAGDIDFTEPGSGQGAVLFLTYSARDGSLEQVAAVPVLFGG
;
A
#
# COMPACT_ATOMS: atom_id res chain seq x y z
N MET A 1 -39.93 -28.59 -7.49
CA MET A 1 -39.24 -27.38 -7.97
C MET A 1 -38.37 -26.92 -6.81
N THR A 2 -37.10 -27.30 -6.84
CA THR A 2 -36.18 -27.21 -5.70
C THR A 2 -35.27 -26.01 -5.88
N THR A 3 -35.34 -25.09 -4.92
CA THR A 3 -34.54 -23.87 -4.79
C THR A 3 -33.05 -24.20 -4.71
N GLY A 4 -32.24 -23.61 -5.60
CA GLY A 4 -30.79 -23.64 -5.54
C GLY A 4 -30.27 -22.45 -4.73
N SER A 5 -29.70 -22.71 -3.56
CA SER A 5 -28.97 -21.73 -2.77
C SER A 5 -27.50 -21.74 -3.19
N SER A 6 -27.04 -20.65 -3.81
CA SER A 6 -25.62 -20.43 -4.09
C SER A 6 -24.90 -20.05 -2.80
N PHE A 7 -23.90 -20.84 -2.42
CA PHE A 7 -23.04 -20.59 -1.26
C PHE A 7 -22.04 -19.47 -1.56
N THR A 8 -22.17 -18.35 -0.85
CA THR A 8 -21.16 -17.29 -0.72
C THR A 8 -19.91 -17.84 -0.04
N ARG A 9 -18.75 -17.75 -0.71
CA ARG A 9 -17.45 -18.01 -0.07
C ARG A 9 -17.02 -16.75 0.67
N VAL A 10 -17.10 -16.81 2.00
CA VAL A 10 -16.39 -15.87 2.89
C VAL A 10 -14.94 -16.32 2.93
N ALA A 11 -14.01 -15.47 2.45
CA ALA A 11 -12.58 -15.68 2.65
C ALA A 11 -12.26 -15.34 4.11
N ALA A 12 -12.20 -16.36 4.96
CA ALA A 12 -11.59 -16.25 6.28
C ALA A 12 -10.06 -16.26 6.10
N VAL A 13 -9.38 -15.21 6.55
CA VAL A 13 -7.94 -15.23 6.75
C VAL A 13 -7.69 -16.00 8.04
N ALA A 14 -7.24 -17.25 7.93
CA ALA A 14 -6.89 -18.08 9.07
C ALA A 14 -5.36 -18.09 9.24
N ALA A 15 -4.91 -17.62 10.40
CA ALA A 15 -3.56 -17.79 10.90
C ALA A 15 -3.28 -19.29 11.13
N GLY A 16 -2.26 -19.82 10.47
CA GLY A 16 -1.83 -21.22 10.60
C GLY A 16 -0.42 -21.31 11.15
N ALA A 17 -0.29 -21.52 12.47
CA ALA A 17 0.94 -21.97 13.09
C ALA A 17 1.19 -23.45 12.76
N VAL A 18 2.36 -23.77 12.19
CA VAL A 18 2.83 -25.15 12.03
C VAL A 18 4.18 -25.28 12.73
N LEU A 19 4.16 -25.98 13.86
CA LEU A 19 5.33 -26.62 14.48
C LEU A 19 5.67 -27.87 13.67
N LEU A 20 6.94 -28.06 13.31
CA LEU A 20 7.51 -29.38 13.03
C LEU A 20 9.01 -29.39 13.34
N SER A 21 9.37 -30.15 14.38
CA SER A 21 10.73 -30.63 14.67
C SER A 21 11.18 -31.65 13.62
N GLY A 22 12.48 -31.65 13.30
CA GLY A 22 13.13 -32.75 12.59
C GLY A 22 14.64 -32.57 12.40
N CYS A 23 15.44 -33.32 13.16
CA CYS A 23 16.87 -33.52 12.96
C CYS A 23 17.16 -34.39 11.72
N ALA A 24 18.22 -34.08 10.95
CA ALA A 24 19.17 -35.09 10.43
C ALA A 24 20.40 -34.41 9.77
N ALA A 25 21.56 -35.04 9.99
CA ALA A 25 22.89 -34.65 9.57
C ALA A 25 23.28 -35.19 8.18
N GLY A 26 24.30 -34.58 7.55
CA GLY A 26 25.06 -35.21 6.45
C GLY A 26 25.73 -34.22 5.47
N ALA A 27 27.03 -33.99 5.64
CA ALA A 27 27.93 -33.37 4.66
C ALA A 27 28.61 -34.46 3.79
N PRO A 28 29.58 -34.16 2.89
CA PRO A 28 29.75 -33.04 1.94
C PRO A 28 29.97 -33.55 0.49
N GLY A 29 29.99 -32.67 -0.51
CA GLY A 29 30.50 -33.06 -1.82
C GLY A 29 30.44 -32.01 -2.92
N GLY A 30 31.61 -31.47 -3.27
CA GLY A 30 32.00 -31.20 -4.67
C GLY A 30 31.60 -29.85 -5.27
N GLY A 31 32.63 -29.07 -5.66
CA GLY A 31 32.48 -28.10 -6.75
C GLY A 31 33.25 -26.79 -6.56
N SER A 32 34.56 -26.80 -6.78
CA SER A 32 35.31 -25.58 -7.07
C SER A 32 35.92 -25.70 -8.46
N SER A 33 35.50 -24.84 -9.38
CA SER A 33 36.34 -24.05 -10.31
C SER A 33 35.44 -23.44 -11.39
N SER A 34 35.00 -22.19 -11.18
CA SER A 34 34.47 -21.35 -12.26
C SER A 34 35.61 -20.62 -12.95
N SER A 35 35.57 -20.66 -14.27
CA SER A 35 36.50 -20.02 -15.20
C SER A 35 36.36 -18.49 -15.19
N LEU A 36 37.50 -17.83 -15.27
CA LEU A 36 37.65 -16.39 -15.47
C LEU A 36 37.29 -16.04 -16.93
N ALA A 37 36.39 -15.09 -17.13
CA ALA A 37 36.20 -14.41 -18.40
C ALA A 37 36.30 -12.89 -18.17
N THR A 38 37.50 -12.36 -18.39
CA THR A 38 37.77 -10.94 -18.57
C THR A 38 38.20 -10.76 -20.02
N THR A 39 37.47 -9.98 -20.81
CA THR A 39 38.06 -9.17 -21.89
C THR A 39 37.13 -7.99 -22.16
N ALA A 40 37.72 -6.81 -22.02
CA ALA A 40 37.15 -5.51 -22.33
C ALA A 40 37.33 -5.14 -23.82
N THR A 41 36.53 -4.18 -24.29
CA THR A 41 36.92 -3.00 -25.09
C THR A 41 35.99 -2.71 -26.28
N ALA A 42 35.42 -1.51 -26.28
CA ALA A 42 35.31 -0.52 -27.38
C ALA A 42 34.29 0.56 -26.93
N SER A 43 34.66 1.79 -26.57
CA SER A 43 35.03 2.94 -27.42
C SER A 43 34.09 3.08 -28.63
N ILE A 44 33.27 4.13 -28.80
CA ILE A 44 33.62 5.52 -29.19
C ILE A 44 32.36 6.43 -29.00
N ALA A 45 32.53 7.68 -28.57
CA ALA A 45 31.53 8.77 -28.51
C ALA A 45 31.64 9.71 -29.76
N PRO A 46 30.95 10.86 -29.89
CA PRO A 46 29.66 11.36 -29.36
C PRO A 46 28.70 11.80 -30.49
N SER A 47 27.45 12.17 -30.18
CA SER A 47 26.67 13.03 -31.08
C SER A 47 26.01 14.15 -30.28
N SER A 48 26.23 15.36 -30.75
CA SER A 48 25.89 16.65 -30.16
C SER A 48 24.72 17.24 -30.94
N SER A 49 23.71 17.76 -30.25
CA SER A 49 22.71 18.68 -30.80
C SER A 49 22.07 19.44 -29.64
N GLU A 50 22.48 20.70 -29.48
CA GLU A 50 21.77 21.70 -28.65
C GLU A 50 20.74 22.49 -29.51
N PRO A 51 20.10 23.59 -29.04
CA PRO A 51 18.67 23.60 -28.75
C PRO A 51 17.91 24.56 -29.70
N SER A 52 16.57 24.54 -29.64
CA SER A 52 15.76 25.60 -30.23
C SER A 52 14.78 26.15 -29.20
N SER A 53 14.95 27.44 -28.93
CA SER A 53 14.17 28.28 -28.03
C SER A 53 13.07 28.97 -28.82
N SER A 54 11.90 29.18 -28.22
CA SER A 54 10.84 30.04 -28.78
C SER A 54 10.21 30.84 -27.64
N GLU A 55 10.34 32.16 -27.75
CA GLU A 55 9.84 33.20 -26.86
C GLU A 55 8.32 33.49 -27.08
N PRO A 56 7.66 34.38 -26.31
CA PRO A 56 6.27 34.25 -25.91
C PRO A 56 5.34 35.17 -26.71
N SER A 57 4.04 35.07 -26.45
CA SER A 57 3.07 36.09 -26.87
C SER A 57 1.99 36.27 -25.79
N SER A 58 1.92 37.48 -25.24
CA SER A 58 0.77 37.98 -24.48
C SER A 58 -0.14 38.80 -25.40
N PRO A 59 -1.44 38.86 -25.10
CA PRO A 59 -2.06 40.18 -25.00
C PRO A 59 -3.06 40.36 -23.83
N LYS A 60 -2.87 41.50 -23.14
CA LYS A 60 -3.80 42.56 -22.70
C LYS A 60 -5.23 42.26 -22.17
N SER A 61 -5.44 42.77 -20.96
CA SER A 61 -6.63 43.17 -20.18
C SER A 61 -8.01 43.31 -20.85
N SER A 62 -9.07 42.94 -20.10
CA SER A 62 -10.24 43.80 -19.93
C SER A 62 -10.92 43.60 -18.57
N SER A 63 -11.37 44.72 -18.00
CA SER A 63 -12.06 44.90 -16.72
C SER A 63 -13.58 44.90 -16.96
N GLY A 64 -14.34 44.35 -16.02
CA GLY A 64 -15.81 44.42 -16.03
C GLY A 64 -16.36 44.19 -14.62
N ALA A 65 -16.60 45.28 -13.90
CA ALA A 65 -17.34 45.29 -12.65
C ALA A 65 -18.85 45.37 -12.94
N ALA A 66 -19.66 44.58 -12.23
CA ALA A 66 -21.06 44.88 -11.98
C ALA A 66 -21.50 44.23 -10.65
N THR A 67 -21.81 45.09 -9.68
CA THR A 67 -22.57 44.82 -8.45
C THR A 67 -24.04 44.58 -8.80
N THR A 68 -24.71 43.64 -8.12
CA THR A 68 -26.14 43.72 -7.71
C THR A 68 -26.42 42.64 -6.65
N SER A 69 -27.20 42.99 -5.63
CA SER A 69 -27.51 42.22 -4.42
C SER A 69 -28.90 41.54 -4.44
N ALA A 70 -29.00 40.41 -3.70
CA ALA A 70 -30.17 39.86 -2.94
C ALA A 70 -31.38 39.26 -3.71
N PRO A 71 -32.23 38.35 -3.13
CA PRO A 71 -32.41 38.01 -1.71
C PRO A 71 -32.43 36.49 -1.34
N ALA A 72 -32.97 36.22 -0.14
CA ALA A 72 -32.78 35.08 0.77
C ALA A 72 -33.59 33.78 0.54
N SER A 73 -33.25 32.80 1.40
CA SER A 73 -34.04 31.67 1.90
C SER A 73 -34.10 30.39 1.06
N GLY A 74 -33.22 29.47 1.45
CA GLY A 74 -33.53 28.05 1.56
C GLY A 74 -32.72 27.50 2.74
N SER A 75 -33.38 27.21 3.85
CA SER A 75 -32.78 26.42 4.94
C SER A 75 -32.40 25.06 4.36
N ALA A 76 -31.13 24.88 4.04
CA ALA A 76 -30.55 23.56 3.99
C ALA A 76 -30.42 23.11 5.43
N ASP A 77 -31.16 22.05 5.76
CA ASP A 77 -31.03 21.22 6.94
C ASP A 77 -29.54 21.14 7.33
N ALA A 78 -29.22 21.57 8.55
CA ALA A 78 -27.86 21.45 9.06
C ALA A 78 -27.49 19.96 8.95
N PRO A 79 -26.31 19.59 8.39
CA PRO A 79 -25.88 18.22 8.48
C PRO A 79 -25.88 17.84 9.96
N GLY A 80 -26.67 16.82 10.30
CA GLY A 80 -26.64 16.19 11.61
C GLY A 80 -25.19 15.88 11.99
N PRO A 81 -24.87 15.71 13.29
CA PRO A 81 -23.50 15.57 13.74
C PRO A 81 -22.80 14.52 12.88
N SER A 82 -21.73 14.95 12.21
CA SER A 82 -20.80 14.09 11.47
C SER A 82 -20.62 12.85 12.31
N ALA A 83 -21.22 11.73 11.90
CA ALA A 83 -21.17 10.52 12.69
C ALA A 83 -19.71 10.09 12.69
N SER A 84 -19.01 10.37 13.80
CA SER A 84 -17.66 9.87 14.00
C SER A 84 -17.72 8.36 13.81
N LEU A 85 -16.87 7.84 12.93
CA LEU A 85 -16.81 6.41 12.66
C LEU A 85 -16.72 5.62 13.98
N PRO A 86 -17.49 4.52 14.14
CA PRO A 86 -17.36 3.64 15.28
C PRO A 86 -15.91 3.15 15.42
N ALA A 87 -15.40 3.05 16.66
CA ALA A 87 -14.01 2.69 16.92
C ALA A 87 -13.58 1.36 16.26
N ALA A 88 -14.49 0.38 16.20
CA ALA A 88 -14.24 -0.90 15.54
C ALA A 88 -14.05 -0.76 14.02
N GLU A 89 -14.81 0.13 13.37
CA GLU A 89 -14.63 0.43 11.95
C GLU A 89 -13.33 1.21 11.73
N ALA A 90 -13.07 2.22 12.57
CA ALA A 90 -11.85 3.03 12.52
C ALA A 90 -10.57 2.18 12.67
N ALA A 91 -10.59 1.14 13.52
CA ALA A 91 -9.45 0.24 13.73
C ALA A 91 -9.09 -0.62 12.51
N SER A 92 -9.99 -0.75 11.54
CA SER A 92 -9.76 -1.54 10.30
C SER A 92 -9.24 -0.69 9.15
N VAL A 93 -9.10 0.63 9.33
CA VAL A 93 -8.75 1.56 8.26
C VAL A 93 -7.24 1.74 8.18
N VAL A 94 -6.71 1.62 6.97
CA VAL A 94 -5.34 2.02 6.64
C VAL A 94 -5.32 3.44 6.08
N PHE A 95 -6.26 3.79 5.21
CA PHE A 95 -6.28 5.08 4.53
C PHE A 95 -7.67 5.47 4.04
N PRO A 96 -8.02 6.76 4.01
CA PRO A 96 -7.36 7.85 4.74
C PRO A 96 -7.61 7.70 6.25
N ALA A 97 -7.09 8.62 7.07
CA ALA A 97 -7.39 8.63 8.50
C ALA A 97 -8.90 8.48 8.77
N PRO A 98 -9.32 7.67 9.76
CA PRO A 98 -10.73 7.49 10.08
C PRO A 98 -11.48 8.81 10.29
N GLY A 99 -12.65 8.95 9.67
CA GLY A 99 -13.48 10.16 9.76
C GLY A 99 -12.94 11.35 8.96
N ARG A 100 -11.90 11.14 8.14
CA ARG A 100 -11.32 12.14 7.23
C ARG A 100 -11.53 11.80 5.76
N SER A 101 -12.19 10.69 5.43
CA SER A 101 -12.47 10.35 4.03
C SER A 101 -13.58 11.21 3.46
N ASP A 102 -13.32 11.73 2.27
CA ASP A 102 -14.27 12.40 1.38
C ASP A 102 -14.49 11.60 0.08
N PHE A 103 -13.97 10.36 -0.01
CA PHE A 103 -14.10 9.52 -1.19
C PHE A 103 -15.52 8.99 -1.35
N ALA A 104 -16.26 9.57 -2.31
CA ALA A 104 -17.58 9.11 -2.71
C ALA A 104 -17.56 7.82 -3.57
N ALA A 105 -16.41 7.48 -4.16
CA ALA A 105 -16.23 6.35 -5.05
C ALA A 105 -15.04 5.48 -4.63
N PRO A 106 -15.12 4.14 -4.78
CA PRO A 106 -14.04 3.22 -4.38
C PRO A 106 -12.75 3.44 -5.20
N GLU A 107 -12.86 3.79 -6.48
CA GLU A 107 -11.73 4.03 -7.38
C GLU A 107 -10.87 5.19 -6.89
N ALA A 108 -11.51 6.27 -6.41
CA ALA A 108 -10.82 7.45 -5.91
C ALA A 108 -10.00 7.13 -4.65
N ALA A 109 -10.56 6.33 -3.73
CA ALA A 109 -9.87 5.89 -2.53
C ALA A 109 -8.65 5.00 -2.87
N ALA A 110 -8.81 4.06 -3.81
CA ALA A 110 -7.72 3.19 -4.24
C ALA A 110 -6.61 3.96 -4.98
N GLN A 111 -6.98 4.93 -5.82
CA GLN A 111 -6.02 5.77 -6.53
C GLN A 111 -5.21 6.63 -5.56
N ALA A 112 -5.86 7.35 -4.65
CA ALA A 112 -5.19 8.18 -3.66
C ALA A 112 -4.32 7.34 -2.70
N PHE A 113 -4.79 6.16 -2.29
CA PHE A 113 -3.94 5.23 -1.55
C PHE A 113 -2.69 4.84 -2.34
N ALA A 114 -2.84 4.48 -3.61
CA ALA A 114 -1.71 4.03 -4.42
C ALA A 114 -0.67 5.15 -4.63
N THR A 115 -1.09 6.36 -4.99
CA THR A 115 -0.17 7.45 -5.34
C THR A 115 0.31 8.24 -4.13
N ASP A 116 -0.60 8.59 -3.21
CA ASP A 116 -0.33 9.60 -2.18
C ASP A 116 0.12 8.94 -0.88
N TYR A 117 -0.47 7.79 -0.54
CA TYR A 117 -0.13 7.06 0.67
C TYR A 117 1.00 6.05 0.44
N ALA A 118 0.84 5.10 -0.48
CA ALA A 118 1.83 4.06 -0.75
C ALA A 118 3.06 4.60 -1.52
N GLY A 119 2.86 5.53 -2.45
CA GLY A 119 3.94 6.15 -3.23
C GLY A 119 4.22 5.48 -4.59
N PHE A 120 3.25 4.78 -5.19
CA PHE A 120 3.38 4.30 -6.56
C PHE A 120 3.51 5.47 -7.54
N SER A 121 4.47 5.37 -8.46
CA SER A 121 4.61 6.31 -9.57
C SER A 121 3.76 5.86 -10.76
N ALA A 122 2.73 6.63 -11.10
CA ALA A 122 1.81 6.38 -12.21
C ALA A 122 1.30 4.91 -12.30
N PRO A 123 0.71 4.36 -11.21
CA PRO A 123 0.25 2.98 -11.19
C PRO A 123 -0.85 2.74 -12.22
N ARG A 124 -0.92 1.52 -12.74
CA ARG A 124 -2.12 1.02 -13.42
C ARG A 124 -3.04 0.40 -12.38
N ILE A 125 -4.29 0.85 -12.39
CA ILE A 125 -5.34 0.36 -11.49
C ILE A 125 -6.35 -0.38 -12.34
N SER A 126 -6.75 -1.58 -11.92
CA SER A 126 -7.76 -2.38 -12.61
C SER A 126 -9.15 -1.75 -12.54
N ASP A 127 -10.11 -2.33 -13.25
CA ASP A 127 -11.52 -2.12 -12.93
C ASP A 127 -11.85 -2.60 -11.50
N PHE A 128 -12.90 -2.04 -10.93
CA PHE A 128 -13.39 -2.42 -9.60
C PHE A 128 -13.88 -3.87 -9.59
N ARG A 129 -13.29 -4.71 -8.74
CA ARG A 129 -13.77 -6.07 -8.49
C ARG A 129 -14.65 -6.07 -7.25
N GLN A 130 -15.95 -6.15 -7.47
CA GLN A 130 -16.94 -6.14 -6.39
C GLN A 130 -16.75 -7.33 -5.44
N GLY A 131 -16.72 -7.05 -4.14
CA GLY A 131 -16.84 -8.02 -3.05
C GLY A 131 -18.29 -8.14 -2.60
N ASP A 132 -18.61 -7.52 -1.45
CA ASP A 132 -19.98 -7.34 -0.97
C ASP A 132 -20.57 -5.99 -1.42
N THR A 133 -21.83 -5.69 -1.08
CA THR A 133 -22.52 -4.44 -1.47
C THR A 133 -21.82 -3.14 -1.06
N ARG A 134 -20.88 -3.22 -0.12
CA ARG A 134 -20.11 -2.10 0.45
C ARG A 134 -18.61 -2.36 0.36
N SER A 135 -18.14 -3.37 -0.37
CA SER A 135 -16.71 -3.68 -0.46
C SER A 135 -16.30 -4.17 -1.83
N GLY A 136 -15.01 -4.07 -2.09
CA GLY A 136 -14.40 -4.70 -3.25
C GLY A 136 -12.91 -4.44 -3.23
N GLU A 137 -12.29 -4.63 -4.38
CA GLU A 137 -10.85 -4.56 -4.49
C GLU A 137 -10.40 -4.07 -5.85
N PHE A 138 -9.17 -3.55 -5.86
CA PHE A 138 -8.46 -3.14 -7.06
C PHE A 138 -7.13 -3.87 -7.13
N GLU A 139 -6.72 -4.21 -8.34
CA GLU A 139 -5.35 -4.61 -8.59
C GLU A 139 -4.55 -3.39 -9.03
N VAL A 140 -3.48 -3.11 -8.30
CA VAL A 140 -2.56 -2.00 -8.53
C VAL A 140 -1.24 -2.56 -9.00
N THR A 141 -0.78 -2.14 -10.17
CA THR A 141 0.49 -2.55 -10.77
C THR A 141 1.35 -1.33 -11.02
N ALA A 142 2.62 -1.38 -10.61
CA ALA A 142 3.58 -0.32 -10.91
C ALA A 142 3.71 -0.06 -12.43
N ALA A 143 4.03 1.18 -12.81
CA ALA A 143 4.27 1.54 -14.20
C ALA A 143 5.36 0.65 -14.81
N GLY A 144 5.08 0.02 -15.95
CA GLY A 144 5.99 -0.95 -16.58
C GLY A 144 6.27 -2.25 -15.78
N GLY A 145 5.74 -2.37 -14.56
CA GLY A 145 5.84 -3.55 -13.72
C GLY A 145 4.85 -4.65 -14.11
N ARG A 146 5.09 -5.84 -13.55
CA ARG A 146 4.23 -7.04 -13.67
C ARG A 146 3.72 -7.57 -12.34
N LEU A 147 4.31 -7.10 -11.24
CA LEU A 147 3.91 -7.46 -9.89
C LEU A 147 2.73 -6.60 -9.48
N SER A 148 1.76 -7.20 -8.81
CA SER A 148 0.55 -6.51 -8.41
C SER A 148 0.31 -6.55 -6.91
N THR A 149 -0.39 -5.51 -6.45
CA THR A 149 -0.91 -5.33 -5.10
C THR A 149 -2.43 -5.32 -5.19
N THR A 150 -3.10 -6.17 -4.41
CA THR A 150 -4.55 -6.12 -4.25
C THR A 150 -4.88 -5.15 -3.12
N VAL A 151 -5.56 -4.05 -3.44
CA VAL A 151 -6.02 -3.04 -2.49
C VAL A 151 -7.47 -3.32 -2.11
N LEU A 152 -7.73 -3.47 -0.82
CA LEU A 152 -9.05 -3.79 -0.28
C LEU A 152 -9.77 -2.50 0.13
N VAL A 153 -10.95 -2.26 -0.44
CA VAL A 153 -11.75 -1.06 -0.15
C VAL A 153 -13.10 -1.40 0.45
N ARG A 154 -13.60 -0.52 1.32
CA ARG A 154 -14.93 -0.62 1.93
C ARG A 154 -15.57 0.74 2.17
N GLN A 155 -16.87 0.80 1.92
CA GLN A 155 -17.72 1.90 2.36
C GLN A 155 -18.12 1.68 3.82
N LEU A 156 -17.75 2.63 4.69
CA LEU A 156 -18.03 2.55 6.13
C LEU A 156 -19.36 3.22 6.49
N SER A 157 -19.71 3.23 7.77
CA SER A 157 -21.01 3.71 8.27
C SER A 157 -21.25 5.21 8.04
N ASP A 158 -20.19 5.98 7.80
CA ASP A 158 -20.24 7.40 7.39
C ASP A 158 -20.56 7.58 5.89
N GLY A 159 -20.64 6.49 5.12
CA GLY A 159 -20.93 6.51 3.68
C GLY A 159 -19.73 6.81 2.79
N ALA A 160 -18.53 7.03 3.36
CA ALA A 160 -17.31 7.26 2.60
C ALA A 160 -16.55 5.94 2.35
N TRP A 161 -15.74 5.90 1.28
CA TRP A 161 -14.89 4.77 0.96
C TRP A 161 -13.52 4.90 1.65
N TYR A 162 -13.03 3.77 2.14
CA TYR A 162 -11.75 3.63 2.82
C TYR A 162 -11.00 2.43 2.27
N VAL A 163 -9.67 2.49 2.32
CA VAL A 163 -8.78 1.35 2.16
C VAL A 163 -8.58 0.69 3.52
N LEU A 164 -8.89 -0.61 3.58
CA LEU A 164 -8.75 -1.42 4.79
C LEU A 164 -7.37 -2.10 4.90
N GLY A 165 -6.64 -2.14 3.80
CA GLY A 165 -5.33 -2.77 3.71
C GLY A 165 -5.00 -3.15 2.28
N SER A 166 -3.82 -3.72 2.10
CA SER A 166 -3.39 -4.28 0.83
C SER A 166 -2.61 -5.57 1.02
N VAL A 167 -2.71 -6.46 0.04
CA VAL A 167 -2.05 -7.76 0.05
C VAL A 167 -1.36 -8.01 -1.29
N THR A 168 -0.37 -8.90 -1.29
CA THR A 168 0.41 -9.22 -2.47
C THR A 168 0.69 -10.72 -2.49
N ALA A 169 0.99 -11.30 -3.65
CA ALA A 169 1.38 -12.71 -3.73
C ALA A 169 2.79 -12.96 -3.15
N ASP A 170 3.63 -11.93 -3.18
CA ASP A 170 5.06 -12.01 -2.89
C ASP A 170 5.43 -11.60 -1.45
N ILE A 171 4.48 -11.02 -0.70
CA ILE A 171 4.63 -10.63 0.72
C ILE A 171 3.39 -11.12 1.48
N GLN A 172 3.58 -12.10 2.35
CA GLN A 172 2.57 -12.67 3.24
C GLN A 172 2.91 -12.30 4.68
N VAL A 173 2.17 -11.37 5.25
CA VAL A 173 2.39 -10.88 6.62
C VAL A 173 1.69 -11.79 7.62
N THR A 174 2.41 -12.25 8.63
CA THR A 174 1.88 -12.99 9.78
C THR A 174 1.72 -12.08 11.00
N ALA A 175 2.67 -11.17 11.24
CA ALA A 175 2.61 -10.19 12.31
C ALA A 175 3.09 -8.80 11.83
N PRO A 176 2.45 -7.70 12.29
CA PRO A 176 1.28 -7.67 13.16
C PRO A 176 0.00 -8.18 12.46
N GLU A 177 -1.00 -8.58 13.22
CA GLU A 177 -2.35 -8.82 12.70
C GLU A 177 -3.09 -7.49 12.54
N ALA A 178 -4.06 -7.43 11.62
CA ALA A 178 -4.89 -6.24 11.41
C ALA A 178 -5.60 -5.82 12.72
N GLY A 179 -5.47 -4.55 13.09
CA GLY A 179 -6.06 -3.97 14.31
C GLY A 179 -5.25 -4.23 15.59
N SER A 180 -4.06 -4.84 15.49
CA SER A 180 -3.19 -5.05 16.66
C SER A 180 -2.78 -3.72 17.30
N ASN A 181 -2.71 -3.70 18.63
CA ASN A 181 -2.06 -2.60 19.35
C ASN A 181 -0.56 -2.83 19.34
N VAL A 182 0.20 -1.82 18.90
CA VAL A 182 1.66 -1.91 18.74
C VAL A 182 2.34 -0.79 19.52
N SER A 183 3.52 -1.10 20.07
CA SER A 183 4.45 -0.19 20.74
C SER A 183 5.82 -0.31 20.09
N SER A 184 6.74 0.62 20.35
CA SER A 184 8.09 0.53 19.79
C SER A 184 9.03 -0.36 20.63
N PRO A 185 9.80 -1.28 20.02
CA PRO A 185 9.70 -1.69 18.62
C PRO A 185 8.51 -2.61 18.35
N VAL A 186 7.98 -2.57 17.13
CA VAL A 186 6.96 -3.52 16.66
C VAL A 186 7.63 -4.75 16.05
N ALA A 187 7.32 -5.94 16.59
CA ALA A 187 7.75 -7.20 16.02
C ALA A 187 6.96 -7.49 14.72
N VAL A 188 7.68 -7.78 13.65
CA VAL A 188 7.11 -8.14 12.34
C VAL A 188 7.56 -9.52 11.92
N SER A 189 6.69 -10.27 11.26
CA SER A 189 7.03 -11.59 10.72
C SER A 189 6.13 -11.99 9.57
N GLY A 190 6.61 -12.92 8.76
CA GLY A 190 5.86 -13.43 7.62
C GLY A 190 6.74 -14.20 6.65
N GLN A 191 6.31 -14.25 5.40
CA GLN A 191 7.07 -14.80 4.30
C GLN A 191 7.11 -13.81 3.14
N ALA A 192 8.26 -13.67 2.51
CA ALA A 192 8.40 -12.81 1.34
C ALA A 192 9.33 -13.42 0.29
N ARG A 193 9.10 -13.04 -0.96
CA ARG A 193 10.02 -13.20 -2.09
C ARG A 193 10.23 -11.83 -2.71
N ALA A 194 11.45 -11.34 -2.70
CA ALA A 194 11.80 -10.01 -3.19
C ALA A 194 13.17 -10.06 -3.88
N PHE A 195 13.52 -9.01 -4.61
CA PHE A 195 14.88 -8.89 -5.13
C PHE A 195 15.88 -8.91 -3.96
N GLU A 196 16.80 -9.86 -3.97
CA GLU A 196 17.76 -10.14 -2.87
C GLU A 196 17.11 -10.39 -1.50
N GLY A 197 15.80 -10.67 -1.46
CA GLY A 197 15.03 -10.85 -0.24
C GLY A 197 14.72 -9.55 0.52
N ASN A 198 15.07 -8.39 -0.03
CA ASN A 198 14.92 -7.12 0.68
C ASN A 198 13.46 -6.65 0.70
N VAL A 199 12.89 -6.54 1.90
CA VAL A 199 11.58 -5.93 2.17
C VAL A 199 11.78 -4.76 3.10
N VAL A 200 11.37 -3.56 2.69
CA VAL A 200 11.39 -2.39 3.56
C VAL A 200 10.11 -2.37 4.36
N VAL A 201 10.21 -2.24 5.67
CA VAL A 201 9.06 -2.11 6.56
C VAL A 201 8.98 -0.68 7.07
N GLN A 202 7.81 -0.07 6.96
CA GLN A 202 7.51 1.27 7.46
C GLN A 202 6.36 1.21 8.45
N VAL A 203 6.52 1.89 9.59
CA VAL A 203 5.42 2.20 10.50
C VAL A 203 4.95 3.61 10.19
N ARG A 204 3.65 3.78 9.91
CA ARG A 204 3.05 5.07 9.56
C ARG A 204 1.89 5.42 10.46
N ASP A 205 1.70 6.72 10.70
CA ASP A 205 0.49 7.22 11.34
C ASP A 205 -0.68 7.32 10.35
N ALA A 206 -1.86 7.69 10.85
CA ALA A 206 -3.06 7.85 10.05
C ALA A 206 -2.97 8.97 8.98
N ALA A 207 -2.06 9.93 9.12
CA ALA A 207 -1.80 10.97 8.13
C ALA A 207 -0.82 10.52 7.03
N GLY A 208 -0.18 9.36 7.20
CA GLY A 208 0.80 8.80 6.28
C GLY A 208 2.24 9.19 6.57
N GLU A 209 2.50 9.86 7.69
CA GLU A 209 3.86 10.19 8.13
C GLU A 209 4.62 8.92 8.53
N VAL A 210 5.89 8.82 8.13
CA VAL A 210 6.73 7.66 8.46
C VAL A 210 7.35 7.85 9.85
N LEU A 211 6.88 7.05 10.81
CA LEU A 211 7.32 7.09 12.20
C LEU A 211 8.60 6.27 12.44
N GLY A 212 8.83 5.27 11.60
CA GLY A 212 9.96 4.35 11.67
C GLY A 212 10.08 3.51 10.40
N GLN A 213 11.31 3.13 10.04
CA GLN A 213 11.58 2.34 8.85
C GLN A 213 12.83 1.47 9.02
N GLN A 214 12.70 0.17 8.82
CA GLN A 214 13.81 -0.79 8.81
C GLN A 214 13.59 -1.88 7.75
N PRO A 215 14.67 -2.43 7.16
CA PRO A 215 14.57 -3.57 6.28
C PRO A 215 14.43 -4.89 7.07
N VAL A 216 13.74 -5.85 6.47
CA VAL A 216 13.76 -7.27 6.85
C VAL A 216 14.12 -8.11 5.62
N THR A 217 14.62 -9.32 5.86
CA THR A 217 15.09 -10.21 4.80
C THR A 217 14.19 -11.43 4.68
N GLY A 218 13.49 -11.54 3.55
CA GLY A 218 12.81 -12.76 3.09
C GLY A 218 13.68 -13.55 2.12
N SER A 219 13.04 -14.26 1.18
CA SER A 219 13.74 -15.02 0.13
C SER A 219 14.14 -14.14 -1.05
N GLY A 220 15.39 -14.26 -1.51
CA GLY A 220 15.85 -13.76 -2.80
C GLY A 220 15.64 -14.72 -3.97
N GLY A 221 15.04 -15.89 -3.71
CA GLY A 221 14.88 -16.99 -4.65
C GLY A 221 13.50 -17.05 -5.34
N PRO A 222 13.22 -18.15 -6.05
CA PRO A 222 11.93 -18.37 -6.71
C PRO A 222 10.78 -18.63 -5.71
N ASP A 223 11.09 -19.12 -4.51
CA ASP A 223 10.09 -19.46 -3.50
C ASP A 223 9.99 -18.38 -2.42
N LEU A 224 8.84 -18.29 -1.76
CA LEU A 224 8.66 -17.52 -0.54
C LEU A 224 9.60 -18.05 0.56
N GLY A 225 10.20 -17.15 1.34
CA GLY A 225 11.00 -17.50 2.51
C GLY A 225 10.63 -16.64 3.71
N PRO A 226 10.88 -17.13 4.94
CA PRO A 226 10.49 -16.43 6.14
C PRO A 226 11.26 -15.12 6.29
N PHE A 227 10.60 -14.10 6.83
CA PHE A 227 11.23 -12.90 7.37
C PHE A 227 10.75 -12.69 8.80
N ALA A 228 11.60 -12.05 9.61
CA ALA A 228 11.25 -11.54 10.93
C ALA A 228 12.16 -10.35 11.27
N GLY A 229 11.67 -9.45 12.12
CA GLY A 229 12.45 -8.32 12.61
C GLY A 229 11.69 -7.48 13.61
N ASP A 230 12.39 -6.53 14.23
CA ASP A 230 11.84 -5.53 15.14
C ASP A 230 12.01 -4.16 14.49
N ILE A 231 10.91 -3.40 14.38
CA ILE A 231 10.89 -2.08 13.75
C ILE A 231 10.72 -1.03 14.84
N ASP A 232 11.77 -0.26 15.08
CA ASP A 232 11.77 0.90 15.94
C ASP A 232 11.01 2.06 15.26
N PHE A 233 10.18 2.76 16.02
CA PHE A 233 9.45 3.92 15.55
C PHE A 233 9.24 4.94 16.66
N THR A 234 9.01 6.20 16.25
CA THR A 234 8.63 7.25 17.20
C THR A 234 7.15 7.11 17.54
N GLU A 235 6.82 6.91 18.81
CA GLU A 235 5.43 6.76 19.23
C GLU A 235 4.64 8.06 18.97
N PRO A 236 3.53 8.00 18.20
CA PRO A 236 2.74 9.17 17.86
C PRO A 236 1.74 9.55 18.98
N GLY A 237 1.79 8.86 20.12
CA GLY A 237 0.73 8.85 21.13
C GLY A 237 -0.31 7.76 20.84
N SER A 238 -1.59 8.05 21.05
CA SER A 238 -2.68 7.13 20.74
C SER A 238 -3.34 7.44 19.39
N GLY A 239 -3.80 6.41 18.70
CA GLY A 239 -4.47 6.57 17.41
C GLY A 239 -4.35 5.36 16.50
N GLN A 240 -4.71 5.54 15.23
CA GLN A 240 -4.57 4.55 14.18
C GLN A 240 -3.29 4.77 13.37
N GLY A 241 -2.81 3.71 12.75
CA GLY A 241 -1.73 3.74 11.78
C GLY A 241 -1.70 2.48 10.93
N ALA A 242 -0.61 2.28 10.22
CA ALA A 242 -0.39 1.06 9.48
C ALA A 242 1.08 0.65 9.47
N VAL A 243 1.32 -0.66 9.35
CA VAL A 243 2.63 -1.22 9.02
C VAL A 243 2.60 -1.61 7.55
N LEU A 244 3.50 -1.01 6.76
CA LEU A 244 3.64 -1.26 5.32
C LEU A 244 4.88 -2.10 5.08
N PHE A 245 4.76 -3.13 4.27
CA PHE A 245 5.83 -3.98 3.78
C PHE A 245 5.98 -3.73 2.28
N LEU A 246 7.11 -3.15 1.89
CA LEU A 246 7.33 -2.59 0.55
C LEU A 246 8.47 -3.30 -0.15
N THR A 247 8.31 -3.56 -1.45
CA THR A 247 9.39 -3.99 -2.35
C THR A 247 9.59 -2.96 -3.44
N TYR A 248 10.85 -2.74 -3.82
CA TYR A 248 11.25 -1.73 -4.79
C TYR A 248 11.96 -2.36 -5.98
N SER A 249 11.81 -1.76 -7.14
CA SER A 249 12.48 -2.22 -8.35
C SER A 249 13.98 -1.98 -8.25
N ALA A 250 14.77 -3.04 -8.46
CA ALA A 250 16.23 -2.91 -8.55
C ALA A 250 16.69 -2.06 -9.73
N ARG A 251 15.80 -1.80 -10.70
CA ARG A 251 16.10 -1.02 -11.91
C ARG A 251 16.15 0.48 -11.64
N ASP A 252 15.18 1.00 -10.90
CA ASP A 252 14.94 2.44 -10.77
C ASP A 252 14.48 2.89 -9.38
N GLY A 253 14.37 1.96 -8.42
CA GLY A 253 13.93 2.25 -7.06
C GLY A 253 12.44 2.57 -6.93
N SER A 254 11.64 2.41 -7.99
CA SER A 254 10.19 2.60 -7.92
C SER A 254 9.52 1.52 -7.06
N LEU A 255 8.44 1.88 -6.36
CA LEU A 255 7.65 0.93 -5.59
C LEU A 255 7.03 -0.12 -6.53
N GLU A 256 7.25 -1.40 -6.24
CA GLU A 256 6.69 -2.52 -7.02
C GLU A 256 5.45 -3.12 -6.35
N GLN A 257 5.50 -3.36 -5.03
CA GLN A 257 4.39 -3.91 -4.26
C GLN A 257 4.35 -3.37 -2.84
N VAL A 258 3.16 -3.37 -2.25
CA VAL A 258 2.94 -3.01 -0.85
C VAL A 258 1.90 -3.91 -0.20
N ALA A 259 2.25 -4.55 0.92
CA ALA A 259 1.29 -5.12 1.85
C ALA A 259 1.11 -4.16 3.03
N ALA A 260 -0.12 -3.74 3.31
CA ALA A 260 -0.43 -2.77 4.35
C ALA A 260 -1.38 -3.36 5.38
N VAL A 261 -0.97 -3.33 6.65
CA VAL A 261 -1.72 -3.86 7.79
C VAL A 261 -2.11 -2.72 8.73
N PRO A 262 -3.41 -2.51 9.03
CA PRO A 262 -3.82 -1.49 9.98
C PRO A 262 -3.42 -1.87 11.40
N VAL A 263 -2.99 -0.89 12.20
CA VAL A 263 -2.58 -1.06 13.61
C VAL A 263 -3.09 0.09 14.46
N LEU A 264 -3.04 -0.08 15.78
CA LEU A 264 -3.39 0.92 16.79
C LEU A 264 -2.17 1.27 17.66
N PHE A 265 -2.09 2.51 18.12
CA PHE A 265 -1.07 3.00 19.04
C PHE A 265 -1.68 3.39 20.40
N GLY A 266 -0.86 3.35 21.45
CA GLY A 266 -1.21 3.87 22.78
C GLY A 266 -2.20 3.00 23.57
N GLY A 267 -2.12 1.67 23.38
CA GLY A 267 -2.88 0.67 24.15
C GLY A 267 -2.37 0.45 25.57
#